data_AF-V9V0L3-F1
#
_entry.id   AF-V9V0L3-F1
#
_cell.length_a   1.000
_cell.length_b   1.000
_cell.length_c   1.000
_cell.angle_alpha   90.00
_cell.angle_beta   90.00
_cell.angle_gamma   90.00
#
_symmetry.space_group_name_H-M   'P 1'
#
loop_
_entity.id
_entity.type
_entity.pdbx_description
1 polymer ?
#
loop_
_entity_poly.entity_id
_entity_poly.type
_entity_poly.pdbx_seq_one_letter_code
_entity_poly.pdbx_strand_id
1 'polypeptide(L)'
;MSNVSIYKFDNTTEIRVVEIEGNPWFLAVDVLAALGMDTRQPQNYLRHLDSSEKQVICITQGKGNPNKTVITESGLYKLVLRSDKPEARRFQDWVTRDVLPGIRKDGAYIMGEEKVATGEMDEDAFVLKAIEILQRKIDRLKAENDAMSQELNVLTVDEYRALTHRYFTHSQKVKLGQAAARILRAQGQEPQRQERTVRFHGEERTVRVNLYPRAALEQAERELAA
;
A
#
# COMPACT_ATOMS: atom_id res chain seq x y z
N MET A 1 0.29 -17.51 6.13
CA MET A 1 1.73 -17.73 5.91
C MET A 1 2.33 -16.37 5.60
N SER A 2 3.19 -15.84 6.46
CA SER A 2 3.80 -14.52 6.24
C SER A 2 4.87 -14.65 5.17
N ASN A 3 4.71 -13.96 4.04
CA ASN A 3 5.71 -13.94 2.98
C ASN A 3 6.90 -13.09 3.44
N VAL A 4 8.11 -13.64 3.40
CA VAL A 4 9.33 -12.96 3.87
C VAL A 4 10.11 -12.53 2.65
N SER A 5 10.31 -11.22 2.50
CA SER A 5 11.14 -10.61 1.46
C SER A 5 12.52 -10.29 2.04
N ILE A 6 13.56 -10.31 1.19
CA ILE A 6 14.92 -9.95 1.59
C ILE A 6 15.24 -8.56 1.06
N TYR A 7 15.61 -7.64 1.94
CA TYR A 7 16.10 -6.32 1.58
C TYR A 7 17.62 -6.27 1.76
N LYS A 8 18.35 -5.77 0.75
CA LYS A 8 19.80 -5.64 0.79
C LYS A 8 20.17 -4.20 1.11
N PHE A 9 20.80 -3.99 2.26
CA PHE A 9 21.39 -2.71 2.61
C PHE A 9 22.87 -2.69 2.18
N ASP A 10 23.22 -1.74 1.31
CA ASP A 10 24.59 -1.49 0.83
C ASP A 10 25.31 -2.71 0.20
N ASN A 11 24.53 -3.63 -0.38
CA ASN A 11 25.01 -4.89 -0.97
C ASN A 11 25.77 -5.86 -0.05
N THR A 12 25.97 -5.53 1.24
CA THR A 12 26.71 -6.36 2.20
C THR A 12 25.82 -7.02 3.23
N THR A 13 24.66 -6.44 3.55
CA THR A 13 23.83 -6.91 4.67
C THR A 13 22.40 -7.21 4.24
N GLU A 14 21.96 -8.44 4.48
CA GLU A 14 20.61 -8.92 4.17
C GLU A 14 19.70 -8.76 5.39
N ILE A 15 18.65 -7.96 5.26
CA ILE A 15 17.63 -7.75 6.28
C ILE A 15 16.34 -8.40 5.80
N ARG A 16 15.79 -9.33 6.60
CA ARG A 16 14.48 -9.93 6.30
C ARG A 16 13.36 -8.95 6.64
N VAL A 17 12.40 -8.85 5.74
CA VAL A 17 11.25 -7.96 5.81
C VAL A 17 9.97 -8.77 5.65
N VAL A 18 8.97 -8.46 6.44
CA VAL A 18 7.63 -9.03 6.36
C VAL A 18 6.67 -7.88 6.08
N GLU A 19 5.74 -8.08 5.15
CA GLU A 19 4.70 -7.11 4.88
C GLU A 19 3.50 -7.37 5.80
N ILE A 20 3.10 -6.35 6.56
CA ILE A 20 1.95 -6.39 7.48
C ILE A 20 1.13 -5.13 7.22
N GLU A 21 -0.14 -5.30 6.84
CA GLU A 21 -1.05 -4.19 6.53
C GLU A 21 -0.48 -3.21 5.47
N GLY A 22 0.21 -3.73 4.46
CA GLY A 22 0.84 -2.94 3.39
C GLY A 22 2.09 -2.16 3.82
N ASN A 23 2.53 -2.31 5.08
CA ASN A 23 3.74 -1.68 5.60
C ASN A 23 4.88 -2.70 5.73
N PRO A 24 6.13 -2.30 5.46
CA PRO A 24 7.29 -3.16 5.69
C PRO A 24 7.65 -3.23 7.18
N TRP A 25 7.80 -4.45 7.68
CA TRP A 25 8.27 -4.74 9.04
C TRP A 25 9.60 -5.49 8.97
N PHE A 26 10.61 -5.00 9.67
CA PHE A 26 11.98 -5.49 9.60
C PHE A 26 12.26 -6.45 10.74
N LEU A 27 12.98 -7.52 10.48
CA LEU A 27 13.36 -8.46 11.53
C LEU A 27 14.40 -7.82 12.46
N ALA A 28 14.05 -7.68 13.74
CA ALA A 28 14.88 -6.92 14.69
C ALA A 28 16.29 -7.51 14.84
N VAL A 29 16.42 -8.84 14.78
CA VAL A 29 17.71 -9.53 14.89
C VAL A 29 18.64 -9.17 13.74
N ASP A 30 18.12 -9.09 12.52
CA ASP A 30 18.93 -8.77 11.33
C ASP A 30 19.35 -7.29 11.36
N VAL A 31 18.46 -6.42 11.81
CA VAL A 31 18.77 -4.99 12.02
C VAL A 31 19.86 -4.80 13.08
N LEU A 32 19.75 -5.48 14.22
CA LEU A 32 20.78 -5.40 15.26
C LEU A 32 22.12 -5.95 14.76
N ALA A 33 22.11 -7.05 14.00
CA ALA A 33 23.31 -7.61 13.39
C ALA A 33 23.94 -6.61 12.40
N ALA A 34 23.13 -5.97 11.56
CA ALA A 34 23.57 -4.95 10.61
C ALA A 34 24.24 -3.75 11.29
N LEU A 35 23.79 -3.41 12.49
CA LEU A 35 24.32 -2.31 13.30
C LEU A 35 25.45 -2.74 14.24
N GLY A 36 25.96 -3.98 14.13
CA GLY A 36 27.03 -4.49 15.00
C GLY A 36 26.65 -4.56 16.48
N MET A 37 25.35 -4.72 16.79
CA MET A 37 24.81 -4.83 18.14
C MET A 37 24.65 -6.29 18.58
N ASP A 38 24.56 -6.53 19.89
CA ASP A 38 24.40 -7.88 20.41
C ASP A 38 23.00 -8.43 20.08
N THR A 39 22.97 -9.55 19.36
CA THR A 39 21.73 -10.20 18.92
C THR A 39 21.20 -11.22 19.92
N ARG A 40 21.96 -11.53 20.98
CA ARG A 40 21.54 -12.49 22.03
C ARG A 40 20.44 -11.94 22.92
N GLN A 41 20.45 -10.63 23.16
CA GLN A 41 19.48 -9.94 24.02
C GLN A 41 18.82 -8.75 23.29
N PRO A 42 18.05 -9.00 22.21
CA PRO A 42 17.43 -7.94 21.41
C PRO A 42 16.48 -7.06 22.25
N GLN A 43 15.85 -7.64 23.28
CA GLN A 43 14.93 -6.96 24.19
C GLN A 43 15.54 -5.69 24.83
N ASN A 44 16.85 -5.69 25.09
CA ASN A 44 17.54 -4.55 25.71
C ASN A 44 17.52 -3.30 24.82
N TYR A 45 17.57 -3.50 23.51
CA TYR A 45 17.53 -2.43 22.51
C TYR A 45 16.08 -2.03 22.18
N LEU A 46 15.19 -3.02 22.13
CA LEU A 46 13.78 -2.83 21.73
C LEU A 46 12.88 -2.31 22.86
N ARG A 47 13.36 -2.26 24.11
CA ARG A 47 12.56 -1.77 25.26
C ARG A 47 12.09 -0.33 25.12
N HIS A 48 12.79 0.48 24.32
CA HIS A 48 12.49 1.88 24.09
C HIS A 48 11.52 2.13 22.92
N LEU A 49 11.22 1.08 22.16
CA LEU A 49 10.22 1.14 21.10
C LEU A 49 8.83 0.96 21.70
N ASP A 50 7.88 1.71 21.17
CA ASP A 50 6.48 1.63 21.58
C ASP A 50 5.87 0.27 21.18
N SER A 51 4.73 -0.08 21.77
CA SER A 51 4.02 -1.32 21.43
C SER A 51 3.53 -1.35 19.98
N SER A 52 3.31 -0.18 19.36
CA SER A 52 2.96 -0.06 17.93
C SER A 52 4.15 -0.26 17.00
N GLU A 53 5.38 -0.17 17.50
CA GLU A 53 6.60 -0.23 16.68
C GLU A 53 7.29 -1.59 16.72
N LYS A 54 6.75 -2.54 17.49
CA LYS A 54 7.28 -3.89 17.61
C LYS A 54 6.16 -4.92 17.72
N GLN A 55 6.35 -6.04 17.07
CA GLN A 55 5.41 -7.16 17.10
C GLN A 55 6.18 -8.47 17.10
N VAL A 56 5.62 -9.49 17.75
CA VAL A 56 6.14 -10.86 17.64
C VAL A 56 5.31 -11.60 16.60
N ILE A 57 5.98 -12.15 15.60
CA ILE A 57 5.38 -12.97 14.56
C ILE A 57 5.97 -14.37 14.58
N CYS A 58 5.18 -15.35 14.13
CA CYS A 58 5.63 -16.72 13.97
C CYS A 58 6.14 -16.92 12.55
N ILE A 59 7.45 -17.17 12.40
CA ILE A 59 8.09 -17.52 11.14
C ILE A 59 8.54 -18.97 11.25
N THR A 60 7.77 -19.88 10.66
CA THR A 60 8.05 -21.32 10.66
C THR A 60 9.17 -21.71 9.67
N GLN A 61 9.54 -20.79 8.77
CA GLN A 61 10.63 -21.01 7.81
C GLN A 61 11.98 -20.77 8.49
N GLY A 62 12.67 -21.84 8.88
CA GLY A 62 14.04 -21.80 9.40
C GLY A 62 14.29 -22.75 10.58
N LYS A 63 15.53 -22.78 11.08
CA LYS A 63 15.91 -23.49 12.32
C LYS A 63 15.89 -22.53 13.51
N GLY A 64 15.43 -23.01 14.67
CA GLY A 64 15.42 -22.26 15.94
C GLY A 64 14.03 -21.76 16.35
N ASN A 65 13.98 -20.83 17.32
CA ASN A 65 12.72 -20.30 17.84
C ASN A 65 11.89 -19.65 16.71
N PRO A 66 10.66 -20.13 16.43
CA PRO A 66 9.81 -19.59 15.37
C PRO A 66 9.27 -18.19 15.70
N ASN A 67 9.21 -17.82 16.98
CA ASN A 67 8.79 -16.49 17.40
C ASN A 67 9.91 -15.49 17.15
N LYS A 68 9.69 -14.58 16.21
CA LYS A 68 10.62 -13.51 15.85
C LYS A 68 10.00 -12.15 16.14
N THR A 69 10.79 -11.25 16.70
CA THR A 69 10.40 -9.85 16.85
C THR A 69 10.69 -9.11 15.55
N VAL A 70 9.66 -8.44 15.04
CA VAL A 70 9.75 -7.50 13.94
C VAL A 70 9.51 -6.08 14.45
N ILE A 71 10.08 -5.10 13.76
CA ILE A 71 9.95 -3.68 14.05
C ILE A 71 9.44 -2.92 12.83
N THR A 72 8.70 -1.84 13.08
CA THR A 72 8.27 -0.92 12.01
C THR A 72 9.45 -0.10 11.51
N GLU A 73 9.26 0.58 10.38
CA GLU A 73 10.22 1.55 9.85
C GLU A 73 10.53 2.68 10.86
N SER A 74 9.50 3.18 11.57
CA SER A 74 9.71 4.14 12.68
C SER A 74 10.63 3.58 13.77
N GLY A 75 10.40 2.32 14.17
CA GLY A 75 11.24 1.65 15.15
C GLY A 75 12.67 1.44 14.67
N LEU A 76 12.86 1.11 13.39
CA LEU A 76 14.17 1.03 12.75
C LEU A 76 14.91 2.36 12.85
N TYR A 77 14.28 3.48 12.46
CA TYR A 77 14.90 4.79 12.53
C TYR A 77 15.25 5.20 13.95
N LYS A 78 14.38 4.94 14.94
CA LYS A 78 14.68 5.18 16.37
C LYS A 78 15.92 4.41 16.83
N LEU A 79 16.08 3.15 16.40
CA LEU A 79 17.27 2.34 16.73
C LEU A 79 18.52 2.90 16.09
N VAL A 80 18.47 3.24 14.79
CA VAL A 80 19.63 3.74 14.07
C VAL A 80 20.08 5.09 14.61
N LEU A 81 19.15 6.04 14.81
CA LEU A 81 19.46 7.40 15.28
C LEU A 81 19.99 7.44 16.72
N ARG A 82 19.70 6.43 17.55
CA ARG A 82 20.20 6.32 18.92
C ARG A 82 21.53 5.57 19.03
N SER A 83 21.93 4.86 17.99
CA SER A 83 23.10 3.97 18.05
C SER A 83 24.40 4.76 17.96
N ASP A 84 25.35 4.49 18.86
CA ASP A 84 26.70 5.05 18.80
C ASP A 84 27.66 4.25 17.89
N LYS A 85 27.16 3.17 17.28
CA LYS A 85 27.94 2.23 16.47
C LYS A 85 28.43 2.88 15.18
N PRO A 86 29.66 2.57 14.72
CA PRO A 86 30.21 3.16 13.49
C PRO A 86 29.35 2.84 12.25
N GLU A 87 28.72 1.67 12.22
CA GLU A 87 27.81 1.26 11.14
C GLU A 87 26.58 2.17 11.07
N ALA A 88 26.08 2.63 12.22
CA ALA A 88 24.95 3.54 12.30
C ALA A 88 25.32 4.98 11.91
N ARG A 89 26.54 5.42 12.26
CA ARG A 89 27.02 6.79 11.99
C ARG A 89 26.97 7.15 10.52
N ARG A 90 27.35 6.23 9.63
CA ARG A 90 27.30 6.48 8.18
C ARG A 90 25.90 6.81 7.70
N PHE A 91 24.89 6.07 8.17
CA PHE A 91 23.49 6.35 7.83
C PHE A 91 23.00 7.63 8.51
N GLN A 92 23.35 7.86 9.77
CA GLN A 92 22.98 9.09 10.50
C GLN A 92 23.54 10.34 9.82
N ASP A 93 24.83 10.35 9.46
CA ASP A 93 25.47 11.46 8.79
C ASP A 93 24.80 11.71 7.43
N TRP A 94 24.58 10.66 6.64
CA TRP A 94 23.88 10.79 5.37
C TRP A 94 22.46 11.39 5.54
N VAL A 95 21.68 10.89 6.50
CA VAL A 95 20.34 11.42 6.77
C VAL A 95 20.40 12.88 7.25
N THR A 96 21.30 13.21 8.16
CA THR A 96 21.32 14.53 8.82
C THR A 96 22.03 15.62 8.03
N ARG A 97 22.97 15.26 7.14
CA ARG A 97 23.76 16.20 6.34
C ARG A 97 23.25 16.34 4.91
N ASP A 98 22.70 15.28 4.35
CA ASP A 98 22.29 15.26 2.95
C ASP A 98 20.75 15.24 2.85
N VAL A 99 20.11 14.21 3.39
CA VAL A 99 18.67 13.98 3.21
C VAL A 99 17.80 15.08 3.84
N LEU A 100 17.94 15.31 5.15
CA LEU A 100 17.11 16.29 5.86
C LEU A 100 17.38 17.72 5.38
N PRO A 101 18.63 18.13 5.10
CA PRO A 101 18.88 19.45 4.50
C PRO A 101 18.31 19.60 3.09
N GLY A 102 18.39 18.56 2.24
CA GLY A 102 17.75 18.55 0.91
C GLY A 102 16.24 18.76 1.02
N ILE A 103 15.57 17.93 1.82
CA ILE A 103 14.11 18.07 2.08
C ILE A 103 13.77 19.46 2.62
N ARG A 104 14.56 20.01 3.55
CA ARG A 104 14.31 21.34 4.13
C ARG A 104 14.47 22.47 3.12
N LYS A 105 15.43 22.37 2.20
CA LYS A 105 15.71 23.42 1.20
C LYS A 105 14.75 23.35 0.02
N ASP A 106 14.59 22.15 -0.52
CA ASP A 106 13.98 21.93 -1.84
C ASP A 106 12.61 21.25 -1.75
N GLY A 107 12.20 20.83 -0.55
CA GLY A 107 10.95 20.10 -0.31
C GLY A 107 11.00 18.62 -0.68
N ALA A 108 12.11 18.16 -1.24
CA ALA A 108 12.34 16.77 -1.64
C ALA A 108 13.83 16.41 -1.53
N TYR A 109 14.13 15.12 -1.60
CA TYR A 109 15.49 14.60 -1.73
C TYR A 109 15.50 13.53 -2.81
N ILE A 110 16.41 13.64 -3.78
CA ILE A 110 16.60 12.64 -4.83
C ILE A 110 17.91 11.90 -4.55
N MET A 111 17.83 10.58 -4.36
CA MET A 111 19.02 9.74 -4.12
C MET A 111 20.11 10.00 -5.16
N GLY A 112 21.29 10.45 -4.72
CA GLY A 112 22.42 10.76 -5.58
C GLY A 112 22.58 12.25 -5.89
N GLU A 113 21.69 13.14 -5.45
CA GLU A 113 21.85 14.59 -5.65
C GLU A 113 23.13 15.14 -5.00
N GLU A 114 23.62 14.50 -3.94
CA GLU A 114 24.91 14.81 -3.31
C GLU A 114 26.09 14.63 -4.28
N LYS A 115 25.95 13.73 -5.26
CA LYS A 115 26.97 13.46 -6.29
C LYS A 115 27.03 14.53 -7.37
N VAL A 116 25.96 15.30 -7.53
CA VAL A 116 25.95 16.48 -8.41
C VAL A 116 26.82 17.57 -7.78
N ALA A 117 26.66 17.80 -6.48
CA ALA A 117 27.44 18.78 -5.74
C ALA A 117 28.94 18.44 -5.68
N THR A 118 29.31 17.15 -5.68
CA THR A 118 30.72 16.71 -5.74
C THR A 118 31.28 16.61 -7.16
N GLY A 119 30.45 16.80 -8.19
CA GLY A 119 30.84 16.65 -9.60
C GLY A 119 31.03 15.20 -10.06
N GLU A 120 30.65 14.22 -9.24
CA GLU A 120 30.66 12.79 -9.59
C GLU A 120 29.51 12.41 -10.54
N MET A 121 28.48 13.25 -10.62
CA MET A 121 27.33 13.07 -11.51
C MET A 121 27.04 14.37 -12.25
N ASP A 122 26.80 14.24 -13.55
CA ASP A 122 26.40 15.35 -14.41
C ASP A 122 24.98 15.84 -14.12
N GLU A 123 24.73 17.14 -14.31
CA GLU A 123 23.42 17.76 -14.05
C GLU A 123 22.32 17.16 -14.94
N ASP A 124 22.59 16.89 -16.22
CA ASP A 124 21.60 16.32 -17.13
C ASP A 124 21.27 14.87 -16.73
N ALA A 125 22.28 14.12 -16.27
CA ALA A 125 22.10 12.77 -15.74
C ALA A 125 21.23 12.78 -14.47
N PHE A 126 21.39 13.78 -13.61
CA PHE A 126 20.55 13.97 -12.43
C PHE A 126 19.10 14.25 -12.81
N VAL A 127 18.86 15.19 -13.73
CA VAL A 127 17.51 15.56 -14.18
C VAL A 127 16.81 14.36 -14.81
N LEU A 128 17.51 13.57 -15.64
CA LEU A 128 16.94 12.36 -16.23
C LEU A 128 16.50 11.35 -15.15
N LYS A 129 17.34 11.14 -14.13
CA LYS A 129 17.01 10.27 -12.99
C LYS A 129 15.81 10.79 -12.20
N ALA A 130 15.72 12.10 -11.98
CA ALA A 130 14.59 12.74 -11.32
C ALA A 130 13.28 12.51 -12.09
N ILE A 131 13.30 12.72 -13.41
CA ILE A 131 12.15 12.48 -14.29
C ILE A 131 11.74 11.00 -14.23
N GLU A 132 12.69 10.07 -14.26
CA GLU A 132 12.39 8.64 -14.20
C GLU A 132 11.71 8.24 -12.88
N ILE A 133 12.17 8.77 -11.75
CA ILE A 133 11.55 8.55 -10.43
C ILE A 133 10.13 9.11 -10.41
N LEU A 134 9.94 10.34 -10.91
CA LEU A 134 8.63 10.97 -10.99
C LEU A 134 7.67 10.17 -11.89
N GLN A 135 8.16 9.67 -13.03
CA GLN A 135 7.37 8.87 -13.95
C GLN A 135 6.90 7.57 -13.30
N ARG A 136 7.79 6.85 -12.61
CA ARG A 136 7.41 5.64 -11.85
C ARG A 136 6.35 5.95 -10.79
N LYS A 137 6.44 7.10 -10.12
CA LYS A 137 5.45 7.53 -9.13
C LYS A 137 4.11 7.86 -9.80
N ILE A 138 4.11 8.52 -10.95
CA ILE A 138 2.90 8.79 -11.73
C ILE A 138 2.22 7.47 -12.13
N ASP A 139 3.00 6.51 -12.64
CA ASP A 139 2.45 5.23 -13.10
C ASP A 139 1.86 4.43 -11.93
N ARG A 140 2.53 4.41 -10.77
CA ARG A 140 2.00 3.80 -9.54
C ARG A 140 0.70 4.47 -9.09
N LEU A 141 0.68 5.81 -9.00
CA LEU A 141 -0.50 6.55 -8.55
C LEU A 141 -1.67 6.37 -9.52
N LYS A 142 -1.40 6.30 -10.83
CA LYS A 142 -2.41 5.96 -11.83
C LYS A 142 -2.97 4.56 -11.59
N ALA A 143 -2.11 3.56 -11.37
CA ALA A 143 -2.57 2.20 -11.08
C ALA A 143 -3.39 2.11 -9.79
N GLU A 144 -2.98 2.79 -8.72
CA GLU A 144 -3.74 2.87 -7.46
C GLU A 144 -5.09 3.58 -7.66
N ASN A 145 -5.12 4.67 -8.44
CA ASN A 145 -6.35 5.39 -8.75
C ASN A 145 -7.29 4.59 -9.66
N ASP A 146 -6.74 3.85 -10.64
CA ASP A 146 -7.50 2.95 -11.50
C ASP A 146 -8.11 1.80 -10.67
N ALA A 147 -7.34 1.21 -9.75
CA ALA A 147 -7.83 0.18 -8.84
C ALA A 147 -8.95 0.71 -7.92
N MET A 148 -8.75 1.88 -7.30
CA MET A 148 -9.75 2.53 -6.45
C MET A 148 -11.00 2.92 -7.23
N SER A 149 -10.82 3.42 -8.46
CA SER A 149 -11.94 3.73 -9.36
C SER A 149 -12.71 2.46 -9.72
N GLN A 150 -12.05 1.34 -9.99
CA GLN A 150 -12.75 0.08 -10.25
C GLN A 150 -13.57 -0.41 -9.05
N GLU A 151 -13.05 -0.26 -7.83
CA GLU A 151 -13.72 -0.65 -6.59
C GLU A 151 -14.93 0.25 -6.28
N LEU A 152 -14.83 1.56 -6.54
CA LEU A 152 -15.90 2.52 -6.27
C LEU A 152 -16.97 2.56 -7.39
N ASN A 153 -16.67 2.05 -8.58
CA ASN A 153 -17.56 2.18 -9.74
C ASN A 153 -18.56 1.03 -9.88
N VAL A 154 -18.67 0.13 -8.90
CA VAL A 154 -19.74 -0.87 -8.85
C VAL A 154 -20.91 -0.38 -8.00
N LEU A 155 -22.09 -0.32 -8.59
CA LEU A 155 -23.30 0.24 -8.00
C LEU A 155 -24.44 -0.76 -8.13
N THR A 156 -25.32 -0.80 -7.14
CA THR A 156 -26.66 -1.35 -7.33
C THR A 156 -27.47 -0.43 -8.23
N VAL A 157 -28.52 -0.97 -8.87
CA VAL A 157 -29.48 -0.14 -9.63
C VAL A 157 -30.09 0.97 -8.75
N ASP A 158 -30.27 0.68 -7.46
CA ASP A 158 -30.83 1.63 -6.50
C ASP A 158 -29.85 2.76 -6.15
N GLU A 159 -28.55 2.49 -6.07
CA GLU A 159 -27.52 3.52 -5.88
C GLU A 159 -27.30 4.34 -7.14
N TYR A 160 -27.30 3.70 -8.32
CA TYR A 160 -27.16 4.39 -9.58
C TYR A 160 -28.25 5.44 -9.80
N ARG A 161 -29.52 5.11 -9.51
CA ARG A 161 -30.62 6.08 -9.64
C ARG A 161 -30.50 7.23 -8.62
N ALA A 162 -30.01 6.94 -7.41
CA ALA A 162 -29.81 7.96 -6.39
C ALA A 162 -28.70 8.93 -6.81
N LEU A 163 -27.59 8.39 -7.31
CA LEU A 163 -26.42 9.14 -7.79
C LEU A 163 -26.73 9.97 -9.04
N THR A 164 -27.55 9.46 -9.96
CA THR A 164 -27.96 10.17 -11.17
C THR A 164 -29.22 11.02 -10.99
N HIS A 165 -29.77 11.09 -9.76
CA HIS A 165 -31.01 11.79 -9.43
C HIS A 165 -32.20 11.42 -10.35
N ARG A 166 -32.29 10.15 -10.76
CA ARG A 166 -33.35 9.64 -11.64
C ARG A 166 -34.43 8.90 -10.87
N TYR A 167 -35.67 9.10 -11.30
CA TYR A 167 -36.82 8.40 -10.74
C TYR A 167 -37.24 7.27 -11.67
N PHE A 168 -36.90 6.04 -11.28
CA PHE A 168 -37.36 4.82 -11.96
C PHE A 168 -38.50 4.14 -11.20
N THR A 169 -39.52 3.72 -11.94
CA THR A 169 -40.53 2.77 -11.46
C THR A 169 -39.90 1.40 -11.19
N HIS A 170 -40.58 0.54 -10.41
CA HIS A 170 -40.07 -0.80 -10.13
C HIS A 170 -39.75 -1.58 -11.40
N SER A 171 -40.63 -1.55 -12.39
CA SER A 171 -40.44 -2.21 -13.69
C SER A 171 -39.23 -1.68 -14.45
N GLN A 172 -38.99 -0.37 -14.44
CA GLN A 172 -37.80 0.23 -15.08
C GLN A 172 -36.50 -0.19 -14.40
N LYS A 173 -36.47 -0.28 -13.06
CA LYS A 173 -35.30 -0.78 -12.33
C LYS A 173 -34.96 -2.22 -12.70
N VAL A 174 -35.98 -3.07 -12.79
CA VAL A 174 -35.80 -4.48 -13.17
C VAL A 174 -35.24 -4.58 -14.59
N LYS A 175 -35.80 -3.83 -15.55
CA LYS A 175 -35.32 -3.79 -16.93
C LYS A 175 -33.88 -3.28 -17.04
N LEU A 176 -33.54 -2.21 -16.31
CA LEU A 176 -32.19 -1.65 -16.29
C LEU A 176 -31.17 -2.65 -15.76
N GLY A 177 -31.49 -3.34 -14.65
CA GLY A 177 -30.64 -4.39 -14.11
C GLY A 177 -30.46 -5.58 -15.06
N GLN A 178 -31.53 -6.00 -15.75
CA GLN A 178 -31.47 -7.07 -16.76
C GLN A 178 -30.62 -6.67 -17.97
N ALA A 179 -30.78 -5.43 -18.46
CA ALA A 179 -29.99 -4.90 -19.57
C ALA A 179 -28.50 -4.79 -19.20
N ALA A 180 -28.17 -4.28 -18.01
CA ALA A 180 -26.80 -4.21 -17.52
C ALA A 180 -26.18 -5.61 -17.35
N ALA A 181 -26.94 -6.58 -16.82
CA ALA A 181 -26.49 -7.97 -16.72
C ALA A 181 -26.21 -8.59 -18.11
N ARG A 182 -27.05 -8.28 -19.11
CA ARG A 182 -26.85 -8.73 -20.50
C ARG A 182 -25.58 -8.15 -21.10
N ILE A 183 -25.31 -6.86 -20.89
CA ILE A 183 -24.09 -6.19 -21.37
C ILE A 183 -22.84 -6.82 -20.77
N LEU A 184 -22.81 -7.06 -19.46
CA LEU A 184 -21.68 -7.71 -18.80
C LEU A 184 -21.44 -9.12 -19.34
N ARG A 185 -22.50 -9.91 -19.50
CA ARG A 185 -22.40 -11.27 -20.05
C ARG A 185 -21.88 -11.31 -21.47
N ALA A 186 -22.24 -10.32 -22.29
CA ALA A 186 -21.70 -10.19 -23.65
C ALA A 186 -20.18 -9.94 -23.66
N GLN A 187 -19.63 -9.39 -22.57
CA GLN A 187 -18.20 -9.18 -22.35
C GLN A 187 -17.52 -10.34 -21.59
N GLY A 188 -18.24 -11.44 -21.35
CA GLY A 188 -17.73 -12.59 -20.59
C GLY A 188 -17.63 -12.37 -19.07
N GLN A 189 -18.29 -11.34 -18.53
CA GLN A 189 -18.30 -11.01 -17.11
C GLN A 189 -19.68 -11.29 -16.48
N GLU A 190 -19.73 -11.71 -15.22
CA GLU A 190 -20.97 -11.84 -14.44
C GLU A 190 -21.10 -10.68 -13.42
N PRO A 191 -22.33 -10.25 -13.08
CA PRO A 191 -22.56 -9.23 -12.07
C PRO A 191 -22.05 -9.69 -10.69
N GLN A 192 -21.35 -8.80 -10.00
CA GLN A 192 -20.96 -9.04 -8.62
C GLN A 192 -22.20 -9.06 -7.71
N ARG A 193 -22.11 -9.72 -6.55
CA ARG A 193 -23.23 -9.83 -5.60
C ARG A 193 -22.79 -9.38 -4.23
N GLN A 194 -23.62 -8.57 -3.59
CA GLN A 194 -23.44 -8.14 -2.20
C GLN A 194 -24.64 -8.56 -1.36
N GLU A 195 -24.37 -9.07 -0.16
CA GLU A 195 -25.40 -9.33 0.84
C GLU A 195 -25.69 -8.05 1.61
N ARG A 196 -26.98 -7.70 1.74
CA ARG A 196 -27.45 -6.57 2.54
C ARG A 196 -28.50 -7.02 3.52
N THR A 197 -28.41 -6.52 4.74
CA THR A 197 -29.47 -6.65 5.74
C THR A 197 -30.48 -5.54 5.51
N VAL A 198 -31.72 -5.90 5.21
CA VAL A 198 -32.83 -4.97 5.01
C VAL A 198 -33.87 -5.25 6.08
N ARG A 199 -34.39 -4.20 6.72
CA ARG A 199 -35.52 -4.32 7.65
C ARG A 199 -36.84 -4.30 6.89
N PHE A 200 -37.65 -5.32 7.10
CA PHE A 200 -38.98 -5.45 6.51
C PHE A 200 -39.99 -5.77 7.61
N HIS A 201 -40.99 -4.90 7.81
CA HIS A 201 -42.02 -5.09 8.86
C HIS A 201 -41.47 -5.35 10.27
N GLY A 202 -40.33 -4.74 10.61
CA GLY A 202 -39.68 -4.90 11.92
C GLY A 202 -38.75 -6.11 12.05
N GLU A 203 -38.69 -6.99 11.04
CA GLU A 203 -37.75 -8.12 10.97
C GLU A 203 -36.54 -7.78 10.10
N GLU A 204 -35.35 -8.21 10.49
CA GLU A 204 -34.14 -8.12 9.67
C GLU A 204 -34.06 -9.32 8.71
N ARG A 205 -33.92 -9.05 7.42
CA ARG A 205 -33.74 -10.07 6.38
C ARG A 205 -32.49 -9.79 5.57
N THR A 206 -31.67 -10.81 5.35
CA THR A 206 -30.52 -10.73 4.45
C THR A 206 -30.98 -10.96 3.01
N VAL A 207 -30.73 -9.98 2.15
CA VAL A 207 -31.08 -10.01 0.72
C VAL A 207 -29.80 -9.89 -0.10
N ARG A 208 -29.71 -10.65 -1.19
CA ARG A 208 -28.61 -10.55 -2.16
C ARG A 208 -28.98 -9.58 -3.27
N VAL A 209 -28.12 -8.59 -3.50
CA VAL A 209 -28.31 -7.57 -4.54
C VAL A 209 -27.15 -7.63 -5.52
N ASN A 210 -27.45 -7.50 -6.82
CA ASN A 210 -26.43 -7.43 -7.85
C ASN A 210 -25.81 -6.03 -7.91
N LEU A 211 -24.50 -6.00 -8.08
CA LEU A 211 -23.67 -4.84 -8.31
C LEU A 211 -23.22 -4.85 -9.77
N TYR A 212 -23.25 -3.67 -10.38
CA TYR A 212 -22.91 -3.46 -11.78
C TYR A 212 -21.91 -2.32 -11.89
N PRO A 213 -20.87 -2.42 -12.74
CA PRO A 213 -20.07 -1.26 -13.12
C PRO A 213 -20.97 -0.14 -13.64
N ARG A 214 -20.74 1.09 -13.21
CA ARG A 214 -21.53 2.26 -13.63
C ARG A 214 -21.60 2.39 -15.15
N ALA A 215 -20.50 2.13 -15.84
CA ALA A 215 -20.45 2.15 -17.30
C ALA A 215 -21.48 1.20 -17.95
N ALA A 216 -21.68 0.01 -17.37
CA ALA A 216 -22.69 -0.94 -17.85
C ALA A 216 -24.12 -0.45 -17.57
N LEU A 217 -24.36 0.24 -16.45
CA LEU A 217 -25.65 0.86 -16.14
C LEU A 217 -25.95 2.06 -17.06
N GLU A 218 -24.96 2.92 -17.32
CA GLU A 218 -25.09 4.05 -18.25
C GLU A 218 -25.37 3.58 -19.68
N GLN A 219 -24.70 2.52 -20.13
CA GLN A 219 -24.96 1.90 -21.43
C GLN A 219 -26.36 1.26 -21.48
N ALA A 220 -26.74 0.49 -20.46
CA ALA A 220 -28.06 -0.12 -20.36
C ALA A 220 -29.19 0.92 -20.40
N GLU A 221 -28.98 2.06 -19.76
CA GLU A 221 -29.96 3.15 -19.77
C GLU A 221 -30.10 3.77 -21.16
N ARG A 222 -28.99 4.00 -21.87
CA ARG A 222 -29.02 4.49 -23.27
C ARG A 222 -29.77 3.51 -24.18
N GLU A 223 -29.55 2.20 -24.01
CA GLU A 223 -30.27 1.16 -24.76
C GLU A 223 -31.77 1.13 -24.47
N LEU A 224 -32.19 1.46 -23.24
CA LEU A 224 -33.61 1.46 -22.85
C LEU A 224 -34.33 2.78 -23.18
N ALA A 225 -33.58 3.85 -23.44
CA ALA A 225 -34.11 5.14 -23.85
C ALA A 225 -34.29 5.26 -25.37
N ALA A 226 -33.65 4.39 -26.16
CA ALA A 226 -33.82 4.25 -27.60
C ALA A 226 -35.05 3.39 -27.94
#